data_AF-A0A895A219-F1
#
_entry.id   AF-A0A895A219-F1
#
_cell.length_a   1.000
_cell.length_b   1.000
_cell.length_c   1.000
_cell.angle_alpha   90.00
_cell.angle_beta   90.00
_cell.angle_gamma   90.00
#
_symmetry.space_group_name_H-M   'P 1'
#
loop_
_entity.id
_entity.type
_entity.pdbx_description
1 polymer ?
#
loop_
_entity_poly.entity_id
_entity_poly.type
_entity_poly.pdbx_seq_one_letter_code
_entity_poly.pdbx_strand_id
1 'polypeptide(L)'
;MSDNPVNGIEIPEPDYESIAGSLPSQETIDSATDAIQKAKKRFERARKGAEKHINIGPPWDYDPSDYSPSDEASYHAFRWAHEGQISLQETGDSELETIAEQIEYGSKMLAEDSSNDDIQGFNSGILALISALDGLIIWLCEYDSNTPADRTNANGEDIYHSGSKKDVLKRMYDQHSVFGVENGQGSEFKNKWVDFWEHRHRIMHGEPDAYYDDNVGVATLFFVGLTAYVVKEQYEALNP
;
A
#
# COMPACT_ATOMS: atom_id res chain seq x y z
N MET A 1 53.81 -32.17 -40.70
CA MET A 1 53.12 -30.89 -40.42
C MET A 1 52.12 -30.72 -41.55
N SER A 2 50.82 -30.77 -41.40
CA SER A 2 49.95 -30.61 -40.23
C SER A 2 48.65 -31.38 -40.47
N ASP A 3 48.28 -32.22 -39.50
CA ASP A 3 46.90 -32.67 -39.31
C ASP A 3 46.04 -31.47 -38.86
N ASN A 4 44.82 -31.38 -39.38
CA ASN A 4 43.63 -30.99 -38.61
C ASN A 4 42.37 -31.19 -39.44
N PRO A 5 41.51 -32.18 -39.11
CA PRO A 5 40.14 -32.21 -39.59
C PRO A 5 39.31 -31.24 -38.74
N VAL A 6 38.62 -30.31 -39.38
CA VAL A 6 37.55 -29.54 -38.71
C VAL A 6 36.36 -30.49 -38.62
N ASN A 7 36.33 -31.25 -37.51
CA ASN A 7 35.15 -31.98 -37.09
C ASN A 7 34.01 -30.99 -36.85
N GLY A 8 32.83 -31.35 -37.34
CA GLY A 8 31.59 -30.63 -37.10
C GLY A 8 31.36 -30.46 -35.60
N ILE A 9 31.21 -29.22 -35.19
CA ILE A 9 30.54 -28.89 -33.94
C ILE A 9 29.05 -29.02 -34.27
N GLU A 10 28.46 -30.18 -34.00
CA GLU A 10 27.03 -30.26 -33.78
C GLU A 10 26.75 -29.41 -32.54
N ILE A 11 26.19 -28.21 -32.78
CA ILE A 11 25.54 -27.44 -31.73
C ILE A 11 24.33 -28.29 -31.34
N PRO A 12 24.22 -28.77 -30.09
CA PRO A 12 23.03 -29.51 -29.68
C PRO A 12 21.83 -28.60 -29.90
N GLU A 13 20.88 -29.01 -30.75
CA GLU A 13 19.57 -28.37 -30.73
C GLU A 13 19.03 -28.54 -29.32
N PRO A 14 18.65 -27.45 -28.63
CA PRO A 14 18.06 -27.58 -27.33
C PRO A 14 16.79 -28.42 -27.48
N ASP A 15 16.72 -29.49 -26.72
CA ASP A 15 15.55 -30.36 -26.62
C ASP A 15 14.38 -29.53 -26.06
N TYR A 16 13.61 -28.93 -26.95
CA TYR A 16 12.45 -28.11 -26.60
C TYR A 16 11.34 -28.94 -25.92
N GLU A 17 11.39 -30.28 -26.02
CA GLU A 17 10.46 -31.16 -25.28
C GLU A 17 10.83 -31.26 -23.80
N SER A 18 12.10 -31.03 -23.43
CA SER A 18 12.58 -31.04 -22.05
C SER A 18 12.23 -29.77 -21.25
N ILE A 19 11.89 -28.66 -21.93
CA ILE A 19 11.47 -27.40 -21.28
C ILE A 19 9.94 -27.36 -21.09
N ALA A 20 9.20 -28.28 -21.71
CA ALA A 20 7.75 -28.45 -21.54
C ALA A 20 7.36 -29.14 -20.20
N GLY A 21 8.26 -29.14 -19.22
CA GLY A 21 7.97 -29.52 -17.85
C GLY A 21 7.07 -28.48 -17.17
N SER A 22 5.77 -28.71 -17.30
CA SER A 22 4.64 -27.99 -16.71
C SER A 22 4.45 -26.52 -17.12
N LEU A 23 4.01 -26.31 -18.37
CA LEU A 23 3.16 -25.15 -18.61
C LEU A 23 1.88 -25.31 -17.76
N PRO A 24 1.44 -24.27 -17.03
CA PRO A 24 0.21 -24.32 -16.24
C PRO A 24 -0.98 -24.69 -17.12
N SER A 25 -1.93 -25.44 -16.56
CA SER A 25 -3.12 -25.84 -17.31
C SER A 25 -3.93 -24.60 -17.72
N GLN A 26 -4.71 -24.71 -18.80
CA GLN A 26 -5.59 -23.62 -19.21
C GLN A 26 -6.56 -23.22 -18.08
N GLU A 27 -7.02 -24.19 -17.27
CA GLU A 27 -7.86 -23.95 -16.11
C GLU A 27 -7.15 -23.16 -15.00
N THR A 28 -5.86 -23.43 -14.77
CA THR A 28 -5.01 -22.61 -13.87
C THR A 28 -4.84 -21.19 -14.40
N ILE A 29 -4.61 -21.03 -15.71
CA ILE A 29 -4.46 -19.72 -16.36
C ILE A 29 -5.77 -18.92 -16.29
N ASP A 30 -6.91 -19.57 -16.54
CA ASP A 30 -8.23 -18.93 -16.51
C ASP A 30 -8.60 -18.52 -15.08
N SER A 31 -8.34 -19.38 -14.09
CA SER A 31 -8.55 -19.09 -12.66
C SER A 31 -7.71 -17.91 -12.17
N ALA A 32 -6.41 -17.88 -12.54
CA ALA A 32 -5.52 -16.77 -12.22
C ALA A 32 -5.97 -15.47 -12.89
N THR A 33 -6.41 -15.53 -14.15
CA THR A 33 -6.93 -14.37 -14.88
C THR A 33 -8.20 -13.82 -14.22
N ASP A 34 -9.10 -14.68 -13.78
CA ASP A 34 -10.32 -14.30 -13.06
C ASP A 34 -10.02 -13.67 -11.70
N ALA A 35 -9.04 -14.20 -10.97
CA ALA A 35 -8.57 -13.65 -9.71
C ALA A 35 -8.00 -12.23 -9.91
N ILE A 36 -7.11 -12.06 -10.89
CA ILE A 36 -6.52 -10.77 -11.27
C ILE A 36 -7.61 -9.76 -11.66
N GLN A 37 -8.61 -10.18 -12.45
CA GLN A 37 -9.72 -9.28 -12.82
C GLN A 37 -10.58 -8.89 -11.62
N LYS A 38 -10.83 -9.82 -10.68
CA LYS A 38 -11.59 -9.52 -9.46
C LYS A 38 -10.80 -8.57 -8.55
N ALA A 39 -9.50 -8.78 -8.39
CA ALA A 39 -8.60 -7.90 -7.63
C ALA A 39 -8.59 -6.48 -8.22
N LYS A 40 -8.35 -6.34 -9.52
CA LYS A 40 -8.40 -5.05 -10.23
C LYS A 40 -9.75 -4.34 -10.07
N LYS A 41 -10.87 -5.05 -10.22
CA LYS A 41 -12.22 -4.47 -10.02
C LYS A 41 -12.50 -4.09 -8.56
N ARG A 42 -11.88 -4.76 -7.60
CA ARG A 42 -12.00 -4.41 -6.16
C ARG A 42 -11.18 -3.16 -5.87
N PHE A 43 -9.95 -3.11 -6.36
CA PHE A 43 -9.07 -1.95 -6.23
C PHE A 43 -9.63 -0.69 -6.89
N GLU A 44 -10.17 -0.79 -8.11
CA GLU A 44 -10.84 0.33 -8.77
C GLU A 44 -12.02 0.89 -7.95
N ARG A 45 -12.74 0.02 -7.23
CA ARG A 45 -13.81 0.46 -6.32
C ARG A 45 -13.26 1.13 -5.07
N ALA A 46 -12.16 0.62 -4.50
CA ALA A 46 -11.49 1.25 -3.37
C ALA A 46 -10.95 2.63 -3.72
N ARG A 47 -10.31 2.75 -4.89
CA ARG A 47 -9.78 3.99 -5.45
C ARG A 47 -10.87 5.05 -5.67
N LYS A 48 -11.94 4.71 -6.40
CA LYS A 48 -13.08 5.63 -6.64
C LYS A 48 -13.76 6.05 -5.35
N GLY A 49 -13.82 5.14 -4.39
CA GLY A 49 -14.37 5.43 -3.09
C GLY A 49 -13.48 6.35 -2.24
N ALA A 50 -12.17 6.13 -2.23
CA ALA A 50 -11.22 7.03 -1.56
C ALA A 50 -11.29 8.44 -2.17
N GLU A 51 -11.36 8.56 -3.49
CA GLU A 51 -11.57 9.84 -4.17
C GLU A 51 -12.87 10.53 -3.77
N LYS A 52 -13.98 9.79 -3.68
CA LYS A 52 -15.28 10.31 -3.27
C LYS A 52 -15.33 10.69 -1.78
N HIS A 53 -14.68 9.92 -0.91
CA HIS A 53 -14.92 9.95 0.52
C HIS A 53 -13.81 10.57 1.35
N ILE A 54 -12.58 10.64 0.85
CA ILE A 54 -11.54 11.44 1.49
C ILE A 54 -11.90 12.91 1.27
N ASN A 55 -12.19 13.60 2.36
CA ASN A 55 -12.41 15.03 2.39
C ASN A 55 -11.44 15.63 3.41
N ILE A 56 -10.28 16.08 2.94
CA ILE A 56 -9.21 16.63 3.77
C ILE A 56 -8.51 17.72 2.97
N GLY A 57 -8.16 18.81 3.66
CA GLY A 57 -7.34 19.90 3.12
C GLY A 57 -5.94 19.92 3.76
N PRO A 58 -5.05 20.81 3.31
CA PRO A 58 -3.70 20.88 3.83
C PRO A 58 -3.67 21.33 5.30
N PRO A 59 -2.76 20.81 6.13
CA PRO A 59 -2.79 21.02 7.58
C PRO A 59 -2.61 22.48 8.04
N TRP A 60 -2.01 23.36 7.23
CA TRP A 60 -1.79 24.77 7.60
C TRP A 60 -3.02 25.66 7.42
N ASP A 61 -4.01 25.21 6.64
CA ASP A 61 -5.29 25.90 6.42
C ASP A 61 -6.48 25.01 6.84
N TYR A 62 -6.22 23.95 7.60
CA TYR A 62 -7.22 22.97 7.99
C TYR A 62 -7.98 23.44 9.22
N ASP A 63 -9.31 23.52 9.11
CA ASP A 63 -10.23 23.66 10.24
C ASP A 63 -11.08 22.38 10.32
N PRO A 64 -10.96 21.56 11.39
CA PRO A 64 -11.75 20.33 11.52
C PRO A 64 -13.26 20.53 11.38
N SER A 65 -13.79 21.72 11.65
CA SER A 65 -15.23 21.99 11.53
C SER A 65 -15.72 22.11 10.08
N ASP A 66 -14.82 22.35 9.12
CA ASP A 66 -15.12 22.39 7.69
C ASP A 66 -15.20 20.99 7.06
N TYR A 67 -14.78 19.95 7.82
CA TYR A 67 -14.72 18.58 7.34
C TYR A 67 -15.51 17.68 8.30
N SER A 68 -16.41 16.87 7.76
CA SER A 68 -17.07 15.82 8.54
C SER A 68 -17.23 14.59 7.66
N PRO A 69 -16.71 13.43 8.07
CA PRO A 69 -16.87 12.24 7.27
C PRO A 69 -18.31 11.77 7.37
N SER A 70 -18.89 11.37 6.23
CA SER A 70 -20.21 10.74 6.23
C SER A 70 -20.11 9.31 6.76
N ASP A 71 -21.23 8.76 7.26
CA ASP A 71 -21.31 7.34 7.64
C ASP A 71 -20.88 6.40 6.50
N GLU A 72 -21.19 6.79 5.25
CA GLU A 72 -20.73 6.07 4.05
C GLU A 72 -19.21 6.10 3.93
N ALA A 73 -18.57 7.25 4.16
CA ALA A 73 -17.12 7.38 4.14
C ALA A 73 -16.47 6.50 5.21
N SER A 74 -16.97 6.57 6.45
CA SER A 74 -16.47 5.77 7.57
C SER A 74 -16.63 4.28 7.31
N TYR A 75 -17.81 3.83 6.89
CA TYR A 75 -18.07 2.42 6.54
C TYR A 75 -17.07 1.90 5.49
N HIS A 76 -16.86 2.68 4.42
CA HIS A 76 -15.96 2.29 3.35
C HIS A 76 -14.49 2.28 3.79
N ALA A 77 -14.09 3.23 4.63
CA ALA A 77 -12.72 3.31 5.15
C ALA A 77 -12.39 2.10 6.04
N PHE A 78 -13.26 1.77 7.00
CA PHE A 78 -13.09 0.59 7.85
C PHE A 78 -13.09 -0.70 7.03
N ARG A 79 -14.02 -0.83 6.07
CA ARG A 79 -14.08 -2.02 5.22
C ARG A 79 -12.79 -2.21 4.43
N TRP A 80 -12.22 -1.15 3.86
CA TRP A 80 -10.98 -1.29 3.07
C TRP A 80 -9.74 -1.49 3.92
N ALA A 81 -9.64 -0.85 5.08
CA ALA A 81 -8.56 -1.15 6.01
C ALA A 81 -8.61 -2.62 6.46
N HIS A 82 -9.82 -3.16 6.74
CA HIS A 82 -10.00 -4.56 7.08
C HIS A 82 -9.71 -5.52 5.92
N GLU A 83 -10.15 -5.21 4.70
CA GLU A 83 -9.81 -6.00 3.51
C GLU A 83 -8.29 -6.01 3.28
N GLY A 84 -7.62 -4.87 3.42
CA GLY A 84 -6.16 -4.78 3.34
C GLY A 84 -5.46 -5.59 4.43
N GLN A 85 -5.92 -5.51 5.67
CA GLN A 85 -5.43 -6.31 6.80
C GLN A 85 -5.52 -7.81 6.51
N ILE A 86 -6.67 -8.32 6.03
CA ILE A 86 -6.82 -9.72 5.66
C ILE A 86 -5.86 -10.09 4.53
N SER A 87 -5.74 -9.26 3.48
CA SER A 87 -4.86 -9.53 2.35
C SER A 87 -3.38 -9.63 2.75
N LEU A 88 -2.95 -8.87 3.76
CA LEU A 88 -1.59 -8.97 4.32
C LEU A 88 -1.41 -10.28 5.11
N GLN A 89 -2.39 -10.68 5.93
CA GLN A 89 -2.36 -11.96 6.64
C GLN A 89 -2.31 -13.17 5.69
N GLU A 90 -3.01 -13.08 4.56
CA GLU A 90 -3.02 -14.14 3.53
C GLU A 90 -1.65 -14.33 2.84
N THR A 91 -0.69 -13.43 3.03
CA THR A 91 0.68 -13.61 2.50
C THR A 91 1.47 -14.67 3.28
N GLY A 92 1.17 -14.90 4.56
CA GLY A 92 1.97 -15.75 5.44
C GLY A 92 3.37 -15.18 5.78
N ASP A 93 3.65 -13.93 5.40
CA ASP A 93 4.88 -13.23 5.73
C ASP A 93 4.77 -12.64 7.14
N SER A 94 5.74 -12.95 8.02
CA SER A 94 5.66 -12.58 9.44
C SER A 94 5.69 -11.07 9.68
N GLU A 95 6.38 -10.31 8.82
CA GLU A 95 6.44 -8.86 8.95
C GLU A 95 5.10 -8.24 8.52
N LEU A 96 4.56 -8.68 7.38
CA LEU A 96 3.25 -8.24 6.89
C LEU A 96 2.11 -8.65 7.84
N GLU A 97 2.19 -9.83 8.46
CA GLU A 97 1.25 -10.26 9.51
C GLU A 97 1.31 -9.34 10.73
N THR A 98 2.51 -8.96 11.19
CA THR A 98 2.68 -8.03 12.31
C THR A 98 2.08 -6.65 11.98
N ILE A 99 2.30 -6.15 10.75
CA ILE A 99 1.68 -4.91 10.28
C ILE A 99 0.15 -5.06 10.24
N ALA A 100 -0.37 -6.20 9.80
CA ALA A 100 -1.80 -6.47 9.75
C ALA A 100 -2.45 -6.44 11.14
N GLU A 101 -1.81 -7.02 12.16
CA GLU A 101 -2.26 -6.92 13.56
C GLU A 101 -2.33 -5.47 14.04
N GLN A 102 -1.36 -4.64 13.65
CA GLN A 102 -1.35 -3.21 13.97
C GLN A 102 -2.50 -2.45 13.29
N ILE A 103 -2.86 -2.81 12.05
CA ILE A 103 -4.02 -2.26 11.34
C ILE A 103 -5.32 -2.64 12.07
N GLU A 104 -5.46 -3.90 12.49
CA GLU A 104 -6.62 -4.36 13.24
C GLU A 104 -6.75 -3.61 14.58
N TYR A 105 -5.66 -3.52 15.35
CA TYR A 105 -5.63 -2.79 16.62
C TYR A 105 -6.01 -1.31 16.43
N GLY A 106 -5.37 -0.61 15.49
CA GLY A 106 -5.64 0.79 15.23
C GLY A 106 -7.08 1.04 14.77
N SER A 107 -7.64 0.14 13.94
CA SER A 107 -9.04 0.21 13.50
C SER A 107 -10.02 0.02 14.66
N LYS A 108 -9.75 -0.91 15.58
CA LYS A 108 -10.61 -1.12 16.77
C LYS A 108 -10.63 0.11 17.67
N MET A 109 -9.45 0.65 18.00
CA MET A 109 -9.33 1.86 18.83
C MET A 109 -10.06 3.05 18.20
N LEU A 110 -9.93 3.21 16.87
CA LEU A 110 -10.61 4.29 16.16
C LEU A 110 -12.14 4.13 16.15
N ALA A 111 -12.66 2.89 16.09
CA ALA A 111 -14.09 2.60 16.06
C ALA A 111 -14.75 2.73 17.45
N GLU A 112 -14.08 2.26 18.49
CA GLU A 112 -14.60 2.23 19.86
C GLU A 112 -14.78 3.63 20.47
N ASP A 113 -13.94 4.61 20.07
CA ASP A 113 -13.92 5.96 20.65
C ASP A 113 -14.78 7.01 19.95
N SER A 114 -15.47 6.68 18.86
CA SER A 114 -16.48 7.59 18.29
C SER A 114 -17.71 7.81 19.20
N SER A 115 -17.83 7.06 20.30
CA SER A 115 -19.02 7.02 21.16
C SER A 115 -18.81 7.44 22.62
N ASN A 116 -17.57 7.62 23.08
CA ASN A 116 -17.23 8.04 24.45
C ASN A 116 -16.17 9.16 24.41
N ASP A 117 -16.20 10.07 25.37
CA ASP A 117 -15.27 11.22 25.55
C ASP A 117 -13.77 10.83 25.74
N ASP A 118 -13.33 9.66 25.28
CA ASP A 118 -11.96 9.15 25.44
C ASP A 118 -11.08 9.53 24.25
N ILE A 119 -10.68 10.80 24.22
CA ILE A 119 -9.73 11.37 23.24
C ILE A 119 -8.42 10.56 23.19
N GLN A 120 -8.06 9.82 24.26
CA GLN A 120 -6.80 9.12 24.34
C GLN A 120 -6.75 7.88 23.44
N GLY A 121 -7.81 7.08 23.35
CA GLY A 121 -7.80 5.89 22.51
C GLY A 121 -7.97 6.23 21.02
N PHE A 122 -8.72 7.28 20.68
CA PHE A 122 -8.88 7.76 19.29
C PHE A 122 -7.53 8.18 18.70
N ASN A 123 -6.78 8.99 19.46
CA ASN A 123 -5.42 9.39 19.08
C ASN A 123 -4.49 8.17 18.97
N SER A 124 -4.63 7.20 19.87
CA SER A 124 -3.85 5.96 19.84
C SER A 124 -4.19 5.11 18.59
N GLY A 125 -5.45 5.11 18.15
CA GLY A 125 -5.89 4.47 16.92
C GLY A 125 -5.27 5.09 15.66
N ILE A 126 -5.31 6.42 15.54
CA ILE A 126 -4.66 7.15 14.44
C ILE A 126 -3.16 6.86 14.41
N LEU A 127 -2.48 6.94 15.56
CA LEU A 127 -1.04 6.69 15.65
C LEU A 127 -0.69 5.25 15.27
N ALA A 128 -1.48 4.27 15.71
CA ALA A 128 -1.28 2.87 15.34
C ALA A 128 -1.44 2.65 13.83
N LEU A 129 -2.47 3.25 13.21
CA LEU A 129 -2.70 3.15 11.78
C LEU A 129 -1.63 3.87 10.95
N ILE A 130 -1.18 5.05 11.38
CA ILE A 130 -0.04 5.75 10.75
C ILE A 130 1.23 4.92 10.86
N SER A 131 1.49 4.29 12.02
CA SER A 131 2.62 3.40 12.20
C SER A 131 2.55 2.18 11.27
N ALA A 132 1.36 1.59 11.10
CA ALA A 132 1.17 0.50 10.16
C ALA A 132 1.38 0.95 8.71
N LEU A 133 0.87 2.13 8.34
CA LEU A 133 1.13 2.73 7.03
C LEU A 133 2.62 2.95 6.79
N ASP A 134 3.38 3.42 7.79
CA ASP A 134 4.83 3.53 7.71
C ASP A 134 5.52 2.20 7.48
N GLY A 135 5.09 1.15 8.19
CA GLY A 135 5.58 -0.21 7.99
C GLY A 135 5.38 -0.67 6.54
N LEU A 136 4.17 -0.49 5.99
CA LEU A 136 3.88 -0.82 4.59
C LEU A 136 4.76 -0.03 3.62
N ILE A 137 4.99 1.26 3.87
CA ILE A 137 5.83 2.09 3.00
C ILE A 137 7.30 1.68 3.10
N ILE A 138 7.81 1.35 4.30
CA ILE A 138 9.17 0.84 4.49
C ILE A 138 9.35 -0.47 3.73
N TRP A 139 8.41 -1.40 3.87
CA TRP A 139 8.40 -2.65 3.11
C TRP A 139 8.47 -2.37 1.60
N LEU A 140 7.66 -1.44 1.07
CA LEU A 140 7.75 -1.05 -0.35
C LEU A 140 9.12 -0.45 -0.73
N CYS A 141 9.80 0.25 0.18
CA CYS A 141 11.12 0.80 -0.09
C CYS A 141 12.17 -0.32 -0.20
N GLU A 142 12.15 -1.29 0.72
CA GLU A 142 13.09 -2.42 0.74
C GLU A 142 12.99 -3.30 -0.51
N TYR A 143 11.78 -3.41 -1.05
CA TYR A 143 11.50 -4.20 -2.26
C TYR A 143 11.44 -3.35 -3.56
N ASP A 144 11.79 -2.06 -3.51
CA ASP A 144 11.99 -1.23 -4.70
C ASP A 144 13.46 -1.17 -5.10
N SER A 145 13.81 -1.92 -6.15
CA SER A 145 15.16 -1.92 -6.74
C SER A 145 15.70 -0.54 -7.17
N ASN A 146 14.83 0.47 -7.32
CA ASN A 146 15.22 1.82 -7.71
C ASN A 146 15.51 2.75 -6.53
N THR A 147 15.29 2.31 -5.30
CA THR A 147 15.46 3.13 -4.09
C THR A 147 16.49 2.53 -3.17
N PRO A 148 17.75 3.02 -3.17
CA PRO A 148 18.67 2.66 -2.11
C PRO A 148 18.21 3.24 -0.77
N ALA A 149 18.55 2.56 0.32
CA ALA A 149 18.40 3.11 1.66
C ALA A 149 19.16 4.44 1.82
N ASP A 150 18.57 5.39 2.55
CA ASP A 150 19.23 6.67 2.82
C ASP A 150 20.47 6.48 3.73
N ARG A 151 20.38 5.51 4.64
CA ARG A 151 21.48 5.04 5.49
C ARG A 151 21.12 3.68 6.09
N THR A 152 22.10 3.02 6.67
CA THR A 152 21.90 1.80 7.47
C THR A 152 22.25 2.11 8.93
N ASN A 153 21.46 1.60 9.87
CA ASN A 153 21.68 1.82 11.30
C ASN A 153 22.71 0.83 11.90
N ALA A 154 22.99 0.96 13.19
CA ALA A 154 23.99 0.12 13.88
C ALA A 154 23.63 -1.38 13.92
N ASN A 155 22.35 -1.72 13.76
CA ASN A 155 21.86 -3.09 13.71
C ASN A 155 21.85 -3.67 12.28
N GLY A 156 22.27 -2.89 11.28
CA GLY A 156 22.20 -3.32 9.89
C GLY A 156 20.84 -3.10 9.22
N GLU A 157 19.92 -2.37 9.86
CA GLU A 157 18.60 -2.09 9.30
C GLU A 157 18.65 -0.85 8.41
N ASP A 158 18.00 -0.93 7.26
CA ASP A 158 17.91 0.17 6.30
C ASP A 158 16.93 1.24 6.79
N ILE A 159 17.34 2.50 6.63
CA ILE A 159 16.55 3.67 7.02
C ILE A 159 16.17 4.44 5.77
N TYR A 160 14.88 4.73 5.66
CA TYR A 160 14.29 5.54 4.60
C TYR A 160 13.73 6.84 5.20
N HIS A 161 14.22 7.98 4.72
CA HIS A 161 13.75 9.30 5.12
C HIS A 161 12.38 9.61 4.51
N SER A 162 11.71 10.64 5.05
CA SER A 162 10.36 11.03 4.60
C SER A 162 10.29 11.32 3.10
N GLY A 163 11.32 11.95 2.52
CA GLY A 163 11.39 12.20 1.07
C GLY A 163 11.40 10.91 0.25
N SER A 164 12.31 9.99 0.58
CA SER A 164 12.44 8.68 -0.08
C SER A 164 11.15 7.86 0.02
N LYS A 165 10.56 7.80 1.22
CA LYS A 165 9.26 7.17 1.46
C LYS A 165 8.14 7.76 0.59
N LYS A 166 8.08 9.10 0.49
CA LYS A 166 7.09 9.82 -0.34
C LYS A 166 7.25 9.47 -1.82
N ASP A 167 8.49 9.44 -2.30
CA ASP A 167 8.80 9.16 -3.70
C ASP A 167 8.54 7.71 -4.08
N VAL A 168 8.89 6.74 -3.22
CA VAL A 168 8.55 5.32 -3.40
C VAL A 168 7.05 5.13 -3.46
N LEU A 169 6.32 5.61 -2.45
CA LEU A 169 4.88 5.43 -2.38
C LEU A 169 4.18 6.04 -3.60
N LYS A 170 4.61 7.24 -4.01
CA LYS A 170 4.08 7.91 -5.21
C LYS A 170 4.33 7.08 -6.47
N ARG A 171 5.54 6.56 -6.68
CA ARG A 171 5.84 5.71 -7.84
C ARG A 171 5.04 4.41 -7.82
N MET A 172 4.95 3.74 -6.67
CA MET A 172 4.18 2.51 -6.53
C MET A 172 2.69 2.76 -6.81
N TYR A 173 2.15 3.89 -6.33
CA TYR A 173 0.79 4.31 -6.63
C TYR A 173 0.57 4.63 -8.12
N ASP A 174 1.53 5.28 -8.78
CA ASP A 174 1.50 5.51 -10.23
C ASP A 174 1.53 4.17 -11.01
N GLN A 175 2.42 3.24 -10.64
CA GLN A 175 2.57 1.92 -11.28
C GLN A 175 1.31 1.06 -11.13
N HIS A 176 0.69 1.08 -9.96
CA HIS A 176 -0.54 0.32 -9.67
C HIS A 176 -1.82 1.10 -10.03
N SER A 177 -1.68 2.24 -10.73
CA SER A 177 -2.82 3.07 -11.17
C SER A 177 -3.73 3.57 -10.04
N VAL A 178 -3.22 3.72 -8.81
CA VAL A 178 -3.97 4.31 -7.68
C VAL A 178 -4.37 5.75 -8.00
N PHE A 179 -3.54 6.50 -8.73
CA PHE A 179 -3.87 7.87 -9.16
C PHE A 179 -4.71 7.94 -10.45
N GLY A 180 -4.93 6.84 -11.18
CA GLY A 180 -5.55 6.86 -12.51
C GLY A 180 -7.08 6.94 -12.46
N VAL A 181 -7.69 8.09 -12.76
CA VAL A 181 -9.16 8.26 -12.74
C VAL A 181 -9.77 8.15 -14.15
N GLU A 182 -10.91 7.46 -14.29
CA GLU A 182 -11.73 7.55 -15.51
C GLU A 182 -12.28 8.98 -15.67
N ASN A 183 -11.85 9.67 -16.73
CA ASN A 183 -12.30 11.02 -17.15
C ASN A 183 -11.69 12.24 -16.42
N GLY A 184 -10.61 12.08 -15.65
CA GLY A 184 -9.83 13.20 -15.09
C GLY A 184 -8.34 12.87 -15.01
N GLN A 185 -7.45 13.86 -14.97
CA GLN A 185 -5.99 13.63 -14.86
C GLN A 185 -5.53 13.05 -13.50
N GLY A 186 -6.45 12.59 -12.64
CA GLY A 186 -6.14 12.09 -11.30
C GLY A 186 -5.65 13.15 -10.31
N SER A 187 -5.68 14.42 -10.71
CA SER A 187 -5.11 15.54 -9.95
C SER A 187 -5.82 15.77 -8.62
N GLU A 188 -7.14 15.59 -8.55
CA GLU A 188 -7.90 15.81 -7.32
C GLU A 188 -7.55 14.79 -6.23
N PHE A 189 -7.57 13.50 -6.56
CA PHE A 189 -7.15 12.47 -5.62
C PHE A 189 -5.67 12.62 -5.23
N LYS A 190 -4.80 13.01 -6.17
CA LYS A 190 -3.39 13.29 -5.89
C LYS A 190 -3.19 14.45 -4.93
N ASN A 191 -4.00 15.51 -5.02
CA ASN A 191 -3.98 16.62 -4.06
C ASN A 191 -4.38 16.14 -2.66
N LYS A 192 -5.47 15.36 -2.55
CA LYS A 192 -5.89 14.77 -1.26
C LYS A 192 -4.80 13.86 -0.65
N TRP A 193 -4.10 13.09 -1.48
CA TRP A 193 -2.94 12.30 -1.04
C TRP A 193 -1.79 13.17 -0.55
N VAL A 194 -1.49 14.28 -1.23
CA VAL A 194 -0.48 15.25 -0.76
C VAL A 194 -0.91 15.84 0.58
N ASP A 195 -2.14 16.30 0.70
CA ASP A 195 -2.65 16.92 1.93
C ASP A 195 -2.58 15.94 3.12
N PHE A 196 -3.04 14.71 2.91
CA PHE A 196 -2.90 13.64 3.90
C PHE A 196 -1.44 13.33 4.26
N TRP A 197 -0.54 13.31 3.28
CA TRP A 197 0.88 13.09 3.53
C TRP A 197 1.45 14.12 4.49
N GLU A 198 1.07 15.39 4.31
CA GLU A 198 1.49 16.48 5.20
C GLU A 198 0.86 16.35 6.60
N HIS A 199 -0.43 15.99 6.72
CA HIS A 199 -1.04 15.66 8.01
C HIS A 199 -0.29 14.56 8.76
N ARG A 200 -0.01 13.44 8.07
CA ARG A 200 0.79 12.33 8.61
C ARG A 200 2.17 12.80 9.06
N HIS A 201 2.85 13.62 8.24
CA HIS A 201 4.17 14.14 8.56
C HIS A 201 4.15 14.94 9.88
N ARG A 202 3.18 15.84 10.05
CA ARG A 202 3.04 16.65 11.28
C ARG A 202 2.78 15.79 12.51
N ILE A 203 1.90 14.80 12.41
CA ILE A 203 1.63 13.83 13.49
C ILE A 203 2.91 13.11 13.90
N MET A 204 3.65 12.55 12.93
CA MET A 204 4.87 11.78 13.18
C MET A 204 6.01 12.60 13.77
N HIS A 205 6.04 13.91 13.50
CA HIS A 205 7.02 14.83 14.06
C HIS A 205 6.58 15.49 15.37
N GLY A 206 5.37 15.19 15.86
CA GLY A 206 4.85 15.75 17.10
C GLY A 206 4.60 17.25 17.02
N GLU A 207 4.22 17.75 15.84
CA GLU A 207 3.88 19.16 15.66
C GLU A 207 2.74 19.56 16.61
N PRO A 208 2.86 20.67 17.37
CA PRO A 208 1.88 21.03 18.40
C PRO A 208 0.45 21.27 17.88
N ASP A 209 0.30 21.54 16.60
CA ASP A 209 -0.94 21.80 15.88
C ASP A 209 -1.27 20.69 14.85
N ALA A 210 -0.78 19.48 15.09
CA ALA A 210 -1.23 18.29 14.38
C ALA A 210 -2.69 17.94 14.74
N TYR A 211 -3.47 17.53 13.74
CA TYR A 211 -4.88 17.20 13.90
C TYR A 211 -5.11 15.71 14.13
N TYR A 212 -5.95 15.40 15.10
CA TYR A 212 -6.42 14.05 15.44
C TYR A 212 -7.95 14.06 15.49
N ASP A 213 -8.58 14.18 14.32
CA ASP A 213 -10.04 14.19 14.17
C ASP A 213 -10.51 13.09 13.21
N ASP A 214 -11.83 12.91 13.12
CA ASP A 214 -12.48 11.86 12.34
C ASP A 214 -12.09 11.86 10.87
N ASN A 215 -11.88 13.02 10.24
CA ASN A 215 -11.50 13.07 8.82
C ASN A 215 -10.07 12.58 8.62
N VAL A 216 -9.15 12.93 9.52
CA VAL A 216 -7.78 12.41 9.52
C VAL A 216 -7.80 10.90 9.76
N GLY A 217 -8.62 10.41 10.70
CA GLY A 217 -8.80 8.99 10.96
C GLY A 217 -9.32 8.21 9.73
N VAL A 218 -10.40 8.71 9.11
CA VAL A 218 -11.00 8.13 7.90
C VAL A 218 -10.02 8.17 6.72
N ALA A 219 -9.29 9.27 6.51
CA ALA A 219 -8.25 9.35 5.50
C ALA A 219 -7.14 8.33 5.76
N THR A 220 -6.70 8.18 7.01
CA THR A 220 -5.67 7.22 7.41
C THR A 220 -6.10 5.79 7.05
N LEU A 221 -7.32 5.38 7.42
CA LEU A 221 -7.87 4.07 7.07
C LEU A 221 -7.88 3.84 5.56
N PHE A 222 -8.28 4.84 4.76
CA PHE A 222 -8.25 4.72 3.31
C PHE A 222 -6.84 4.51 2.76
N PHE A 223 -5.86 5.30 3.20
CA PHE A 223 -4.48 5.16 2.73
C PHE A 223 -3.81 3.88 3.23
N VAL A 224 -4.16 3.38 4.43
CA VAL A 224 -3.77 2.05 4.88
C VAL A 224 -4.30 0.98 3.94
N GLY A 225 -5.61 0.97 3.65
CA GLY A 225 -6.22 -0.02 2.76
C GLY A 225 -5.64 0.00 1.34
N LEU A 226 -5.44 1.19 0.77
CA LEU A 226 -4.84 1.36 -0.55
C LEU A 226 -3.37 0.90 -0.58
N THR A 227 -2.60 1.23 0.45
CA THR A 227 -1.18 0.83 0.51
C THR A 227 -1.02 -0.66 0.77
N ALA A 228 -1.88 -1.26 1.61
CA ALA A 228 -1.89 -2.70 1.85
C ALA A 228 -2.18 -3.47 0.56
N TYR A 229 -3.10 -2.98 -0.28
CA TYR A 229 -3.33 -3.57 -1.61
C TYR A 229 -2.09 -3.49 -2.51
N VAL A 230 -1.42 -2.34 -2.55
CA VAL A 230 -0.18 -2.17 -3.35
C VAL A 230 0.93 -3.10 -2.85
N VAL A 231 1.08 -3.24 -1.53
CA VAL A 231 2.00 -4.22 -0.92
C VAL A 231 1.64 -5.65 -1.33
N LYS A 232 0.36 -6.02 -1.30
CA LYS A 232 -0.09 -7.36 -1.69
C LYS A 232 0.24 -7.67 -3.16
N GLU A 233 -0.07 -6.76 -4.08
CA GLU A 233 0.25 -6.95 -5.50
C GLU A 233 1.77 -7.06 -5.72
N GLN A 234 2.56 -6.23 -5.03
CA GLN A 234 4.02 -6.28 -5.09
C GLN A 234 4.55 -7.61 -4.51
N TYR A 235 3.99 -8.08 -3.39
CA TYR A 235 4.36 -9.36 -2.78
C TYR A 235 4.09 -10.53 -3.74
N GLU A 236 2.92 -10.57 -4.37
CA GLU A 236 2.56 -11.61 -5.35
C GLU A 236 3.46 -11.57 -6.59
N ALA A 237 3.82 -10.38 -7.08
CA ALA A 237 4.75 -10.23 -8.19
C ALA A 237 6.15 -10.76 -7.88
N LEU A 238 6.58 -10.69 -6.61
CA LEU A 238 7.86 -11.20 -6.14
C LEU A 238 7.82 -12.71 -5.81
N ASN A 239 6.62 -13.27 -5.58
CA ASN A 239 6.40 -14.66 -5.17
C ASN A 239 5.36 -15.35 -6.09
N PRO A 240 5.71 -15.64 -7.37
CA PRO A 240 4.80 -16.18 -8.38
C PRO A 240 4.44 -17.66 -8.21
#